data_AF-A0A520H7A4-F1
#
_entry.id   AF-A0A520H7A4-F1
#
_cell.length_a   1.000
_cell.length_b   1.000
_cell.length_c   1.000
_cell.angle_alpha   90.00
_cell.angle_beta   90.00
_cell.angle_gamma   90.00
#
_symmetry.space_group_name_H-M   'P 1'
#
loop_
_entity.id
_entity.type
_entity.pdbx_description
1 polymer ?
#
loop_
_entity_poly.entity_id
_entity_poly.type
_entity_poly.pdbx_seq_one_letter_code
_entity_poly.pdbx_strand_id
1 'polypeptide(L)'
;TFSGKRLFGYASMVYATVVITILSYLVWLHHFFTMGSGASVNSFFGITTMIISIPTGAKIFNWLFTMYKGRIRYEVPMLWAIGFMFTFTIGGMTGVLLAVPPADFVLHNSLFLIAHFHNVIIGGVVFGMFAGITYWFPKAFGYKLDAFWGKCSFWFWLVGFWLAFAPVYVLGFMGVTRRLSHFEDPSLQIWFQIAAVGAFLILCGIICMGITLVVSFMRRESLRDHTGDPWDGRTLEWSTSSPPPAYNFAFTPQIHDNDAWADMKARQYQRPDKGFMPIHMPKNTWAGFVISALAGGFGFCMIWQMWLLGGVAFALLVLTAIIHTFNYKRDYYIPADDVVRIESDRTRLMAAHV
;
A
#
# COMPACT_ATOMS: atom_id res chain seq x y z
N THR A 1 10.84 -12.54 -0.66
CA THR A 1 10.13 -13.67 -0.05
C THR A 1 9.71 -14.72 -1.06
N PHE A 2 8.78 -14.43 -1.98
CA PHE A 2 8.19 -15.46 -2.85
C PHE A 2 9.08 -15.95 -4.00
N SER A 3 10.14 -15.22 -4.37
CA SER A 3 11.14 -15.68 -5.36
C SER A 3 12.32 -16.45 -4.75
N GLY A 4 12.39 -16.56 -3.42
CA GLY A 4 13.47 -17.26 -2.70
C GLY A 4 14.86 -16.61 -2.82
N LYS A 5 14.95 -15.37 -3.32
CA LYS A 5 16.21 -14.66 -3.59
C LYS A 5 16.30 -13.32 -2.86
N ARG A 6 17.53 -12.83 -2.73
CA ARG A 6 17.82 -11.43 -2.37
C ARG A 6 17.33 -10.50 -3.47
N LEU A 7 17.03 -9.28 -3.06
CA LEU A 7 16.60 -8.21 -3.94
C LEU A 7 17.73 -7.80 -4.89
N PHE A 8 17.48 -7.86 -6.20
CA PHE A 8 18.45 -7.43 -7.20
C PHE A 8 18.56 -5.89 -7.21
N GLY A 9 19.79 -5.37 -7.20
CA GLY A 9 20.02 -3.93 -7.29
C GLY A 9 19.49 -3.11 -6.10
N TYR A 10 19.67 -3.59 -4.86
CA TYR A 10 19.21 -2.87 -3.66
C TYR A 10 19.62 -1.39 -3.64
N ALA A 11 20.92 -1.10 -3.81
CA ALA A 11 21.43 0.27 -3.84
C ALA A 11 20.79 1.09 -4.98
N SER A 12 20.67 0.51 -6.18
CA SER A 12 20.00 1.16 -7.32
C SER A 12 18.55 1.54 -6.99
N MET A 13 17.81 0.69 -6.27
CA MET A 13 16.42 1.02 -5.88
C MET A 13 16.32 2.09 -4.80
N VAL A 14 17.27 2.13 -3.87
CA VAL A 14 17.35 3.21 -2.88
C VAL A 14 17.63 4.54 -3.59
N TYR A 15 18.65 4.59 -4.44
CA TYR A 15 18.95 5.79 -5.24
C TYR A 15 17.78 6.20 -6.14
N ALA A 16 17.14 5.26 -6.82
CA ALA A 16 15.96 5.55 -7.64
C ALA A 16 14.84 6.19 -6.82
N THR A 17 14.62 5.72 -5.58
CA THR A 17 13.59 6.29 -4.70
C THR A 17 13.95 7.71 -4.26
N VAL A 18 15.22 7.97 -3.90
CA VAL A 18 15.70 9.32 -3.55
C VAL A 18 15.58 10.29 -4.73
N VAL A 19 15.96 9.85 -5.94
CA VAL A 19 15.83 10.66 -7.16
C VAL A 19 14.36 11.00 -7.43
N ILE A 20 13.45 10.04 -7.30
CA ILE A 20 12.01 10.30 -7.43
C ILE A 20 11.57 11.36 -6.41
N THR A 21 11.96 11.22 -5.13
CA THR A 21 11.61 12.19 -4.08
C THR A 21 12.03 13.61 -4.43
N ILE A 22 13.24 13.81 -4.97
CA ILE A 22 13.73 15.14 -5.36
C ILE A 22 12.96 15.65 -6.59
N LEU A 23 12.83 14.84 -7.64
CA LEU A 23 12.19 15.25 -8.88
C LEU A 23 10.69 15.49 -8.74
N SER A 24 10.01 14.86 -7.76
CA SER A 24 8.58 15.07 -7.49
C SER A 24 8.23 16.53 -7.20
N TYR A 25 9.18 17.35 -6.73
CA TYR A 25 8.97 18.79 -6.50
C TYR A 25 9.10 19.65 -7.76
N LEU A 26 9.56 19.09 -8.88
CA LEU A 26 9.93 19.84 -10.09
C LEU A 26 9.01 19.59 -11.29
N VAL A 27 7.86 18.93 -11.09
CA VAL A 27 7.03 18.45 -12.21
C VAL A 27 5.57 18.92 -12.20
N TRP A 28 5.12 19.63 -11.16
CA TRP A 28 3.69 19.94 -10.97
C TRP A 28 3.02 20.64 -12.18
N LEU A 29 3.76 21.44 -12.94
CA LEU A 29 3.21 22.23 -14.04
C LEU A 29 2.70 21.36 -15.20
N HIS A 30 3.11 20.09 -15.32
CA HIS A 30 2.56 19.20 -16.34
C HIS A 30 1.04 19.00 -16.23
N HIS A 31 0.44 19.33 -15.09
CA HIS A 31 -1.02 19.32 -14.92
C HIS A 31 -1.73 20.51 -15.58
N PHE A 32 -0.98 21.48 -16.10
CA PHE A 32 -1.48 22.78 -16.57
C PHE A 32 -0.82 23.24 -17.87
N PHE A 33 -0.30 22.33 -18.70
CA PHE A 33 0.33 22.69 -19.98
C PHE A 33 -0.59 23.51 -20.90
N THR A 34 -1.90 23.31 -20.78
CA THR A 34 -2.94 24.01 -21.56
C THR A 34 -3.28 25.41 -21.05
N MET A 35 -2.70 25.88 -19.94
CA MET A 35 -3.01 27.21 -19.37
C MET A 35 -2.20 28.38 -19.99
N GLY A 36 -1.59 28.18 -21.16
CA GLY A 36 -0.95 29.27 -21.92
C GLY A 36 0.45 29.66 -21.44
N SER A 37 1.13 28.80 -20.68
CA SER A 37 2.56 28.99 -20.38
C SER A 37 3.41 28.98 -21.67
N GLY A 38 4.50 29.74 -21.68
CA GLY A 38 5.40 29.80 -22.84
C GLY A 38 6.04 28.45 -23.18
N ALA A 39 6.44 28.27 -24.45
CA ALA A 39 7.00 27.01 -24.95
C ALA A 39 8.19 26.50 -24.12
N SER A 40 9.11 27.40 -23.72
CA SER A 40 10.26 27.04 -22.89
C SER A 40 9.88 26.45 -21.54
N VAL A 41 8.81 26.97 -20.90
CA VAL A 41 8.31 26.47 -19.61
C VAL A 41 7.70 25.09 -19.80
N ASN A 42 6.83 24.92 -20.80
CA ASN A 42 6.21 23.62 -21.10
C ASN A 42 7.26 22.56 -21.46
N SER A 43 8.29 22.91 -22.25
CA SER A 43 9.38 22.01 -22.58
C SER A 43 10.21 21.61 -21.36
N PHE A 44 10.56 22.55 -20.47
CA PHE A 44 11.30 22.24 -19.24
C PHE A 44 10.55 21.23 -18.38
N PHE A 45 9.29 21.52 -18.03
CA PHE A 45 8.50 20.64 -17.18
C PHE A 45 8.15 19.31 -17.85
N GLY A 46 7.95 19.30 -19.17
CA GLY A 46 7.77 18.07 -19.94
C GLY A 46 9.00 17.16 -19.87
N ILE A 47 10.20 17.71 -20.09
CA ILE A 47 11.47 16.97 -19.99
C ILE A 47 11.68 16.44 -18.57
N THR A 48 11.52 17.28 -17.55
CA THR A 48 11.68 16.85 -16.15
C THR A 48 10.71 15.74 -15.78
N THR A 49 9.46 15.80 -16.27
CA THR A 49 8.46 14.74 -16.06
C THR A 49 8.86 13.44 -16.74
N MET A 50 9.37 13.50 -17.97
CA MET A 50 9.88 12.31 -18.66
C MET A 50 11.07 11.68 -17.94
N ILE A 51 11.98 12.47 -17.36
CA ILE A 51 13.15 11.96 -16.61
C ILE A 51 12.72 11.12 -15.40
N ILE A 52 11.60 11.42 -14.74
CA ILE A 52 11.08 10.63 -13.60
C ILE A 52 10.75 9.18 -14.00
N SER A 53 10.47 8.92 -15.27
CA SER A 53 10.20 7.56 -15.75
C SER A 53 11.42 6.65 -15.66
N ILE A 54 12.65 7.19 -15.72
CA ILE A 54 13.90 6.41 -15.70
C ILE A 54 14.11 5.70 -14.36
N PRO A 55 14.11 6.38 -13.18
CA PRO A 55 14.17 5.71 -11.88
C PRO A 55 13.07 4.67 -11.68
N THR A 56 11.86 4.97 -12.14
CA THR A 56 10.70 4.08 -12.00
C THR A 56 10.89 2.81 -12.84
N GLY A 57 11.33 2.95 -14.09
CA GLY A 57 11.69 1.84 -14.96
C GLY A 57 12.79 0.98 -14.36
N ALA A 58 13.84 1.59 -13.80
CA ALA A 58 14.91 0.86 -13.13
C ALA A 58 14.39 -0.03 -11.97
N LYS A 59 13.41 0.46 -11.19
CA LYS A 59 12.75 -0.34 -10.13
C LYS A 59 11.99 -1.54 -10.71
N ILE A 60 11.24 -1.36 -11.79
CA ILE A 60 10.53 -2.46 -12.47
C ILE A 60 11.51 -3.54 -12.95
N PHE A 61 12.60 -3.13 -13.62
CA PHE A 61 13.63 -4.09 -14.05
C PHE A 61 14.32 -4.79 -12.88
N ASN A 62 14.63 -4.09 -11.80
CA ASN A 62 15.21 -4.70 -10.59
C ASN A 62 14.26 -5.75 -9.98
N TRP A 63 12.95 -5.52 -9.96
CA TRP A 63 11.97 -6.52 -9.52
C TRP A 63 11.91 -7.73 -10.47
N LEU A 64 11.93 -7.50 -11.79
CA LEU A 64 12.00 -8.59 -12.78
C LEU A 64 13.27 -9.44 -12.62
N PHE A 65 14.43 -8.81 -12.44
CA PHE A 65 15.69 -9.53 -12.20
C PHE A 65 15.78 -10.22 -10.84
N THR A 66 15.02 -9.74 -9.85
CA THR A 66 14.84 -10.45 -8.58
C THR A 66 14.09 -11.77 -8.78
N MET A 67 13.08 -11.76 -9.66
CA MET A 67 12.33 -12.96 -10.03
C MET A 67 13.12 -13.88 -10.97
N TYR A 68 13.93 -13.32 -11.85
CA TYR A 68 14.78 -14.06 -12.77
C TYR A 68 15.70 -15.04 -12.03
N LYS A 69 15.76 -16.31 -12.49
CA LYS A 69 16.48 -17.41 -11.82
C LYS A 69 16.09 -17.64 -10.35
N GLY A 70 14.93 -17.16 -9.90
CA GLY A 70 14.34 -17.48 -8.60
C GLY A 70 13.42 -18.69 -8.66
N ARG A 71 12.98 -19.17 -7.49
CA ARG A 71 11.92 -20.18 -7.38
C ARG A 71 10.63 -19.47 -6.97
N ILE A 72 9.79 -19.14 -7.95
CA ILE A 72 8.60 -18.33 -7.72
C ILE A 72 7.48 -19.20 -7.14
N ARG A 73 7.03 -18.86 -5.93
CA ARG A 73 5.82 -19.42 -5.31
C ARG A 73 4.62 -18.53 -5.68
N TYR A 74 3.65 -19.10 -6.39
CA TYR A 74 2.43 -18.41 -6.84
C TYR A 74 1.35 -18.33 -5.76
N GLU A 75 1.73 -17.74 -4.63
CA GLU A 75 0.82 -17.35 -3.57
C GLU A 75 0.05 -16.07 -3.94
N VAL A 76 -1.09 -15.83 -3.28
CA VAL A 76 -1.95 -14.66 -3.56
C VAL A 76 -1.18 -13.32 -3.57
N PRO A 77 -0.28 -13.01 -2.62
CA PRO A 77 0.47 -11.75 -2.66
C PRO A 77 1.38 -11.63 -3.90
N MET A 78 1.92 -12.74 -4.39
CA MET A 78 2.78 -12.76 -5.58
C MET A 78 1.96 -12.51 -6.86
N LEU A 79 0.73 -13.01 -6.92
CA LEU A 79 -0.18 -12.74 -8.05
C LEU A 79 -0.46 -11.23 -8.17
N TRP A 80 -0.79 -10.58 -7.05
CA TRP A 80 -0.97 -9.13 -7.01
C TRP A 80 0.28 -8.37 -7.44
N ALA A 81 1.47 -8.79 -7.00
CA ALA A 81 2.74 -8.17 -7.39
C ALA A 81 3.01 -8.29 -8.91
N ILE A 82 2.69 -9.43 -9.53
CA ILE A 82 2.83 -9.63 -10.97
C ILE A 82 1.81 -8.79 -11.73
N GLY A 83 0.54 -8.79 -11.29
CA GLY A 83 -0.51 -7.95 -11.87
C GLY A 83 -0.19 -6.45 -11.77
N PHE A 84 0.41 -6.03 -10.65
CA PHE A 84 0.95 -4.69 -10.44
C PHE A 84 1.98 -4.35 -11.51
N MET A 85 3.04 -5.15 -11.67
CA MET A 85 4.11 -4.83 -12.62
C MET A 85 3.59 -4.73 -14.06
N PHE A 86 2.69 -5.64 -14.46
CA PHE A 86 2.09 -5.62 -15.79
C PHE A 86 1.25 -4.36 -16.00
N THR A 87 0.30 -4.10 -15.11
CA THR A 87 -0.66 -3.00 -15.24
C THR A 87 0.05 -1.66 -15.13
N PHE A 88 0.86 -1.48 -14.09
CA PHE A 88 1.60 -0.25 -13.83
C PHE A 88 2.58 0.12 -14.96
N THR A 89 3.19 -0.86 -15.64
CA THR A 89 4.08 -0.55 -16.78
C THR A 89 3.31 0.11 -17.93
N ILE A 90 2.13 -0.40 -18.26
CA ILE A 90 1.29 0.19 -19.32
C ILE A 90 0.72 1.55 -18.88
N GLY A 91 0.32 1.67 -17.62
CA GLY A 91 -0.04 2.97 -17.02
C GLY A 91 1.10 3.97 -17.08
N GLY A 92 2.33 3.56 -16.78
CA GLY A 92 3.52 4.41 -16.85
C GLY A 92 3.81 4.88 -18.28
N MET A 93 3.70 3.99 -19.27
CA MET A 93 3.89 4.33 -20.69
C MET A 93 2.91 5.43 -21.16
N THR A 94 1.63 5.31 -20.79
CA THR A 94 0.62 6.34 -21.13
C THR A 94 0.87 7.66 -20.41
N GLY A 95 1.45 7.64 -19.22
CA GLY A 95 1.86 8.85 -18.49
C GLY A 95 3.03 9.57 -19.13
N VAL A 96 4.02 8.82 -19.62
CA VAL A 96 5.14 9.40 -20.38
C VAL A 96 4.64 10.05 -21.67
N LEU A 97 3.64 9.49 -22.33
CA LEU A 97 3.00 10.13 -23.49
C LEU A 97 2.34 11.46 -23.09
N LEU A 98 1.62 11.52 -21.98
CA LEU A 98 0.99 12.75 -21.47
C LEU A 98 2.02 13.78 -20.97
N ALA A 99 3.25 13.38 -20.67
CA ALA A 99 4.33 14.30 -20.33
C ALA A 99 4.83 15.12 -21.53
N VAL A 100 4.46 14.73 -22.77
CA VAL A 100 4.82 15.43 -24.01
C VAL A 100 3.78 16.53 -24.27
N PRO A 101 4.11 17.83 -24.14
CA PRO A 101 3.11 18.90 -24.19
C PRO A 101 2.26 18.93 -25.48
N PRO A 102 2.83 18.70 -26.70
CA PRO A 102 2.01 18.60 -27.91
C PRO A 102 0.95 17.49 -27.88
N ALA A 103 1.24 16.36 -27.23
CA ALA A 103 0.28 15.27 -27.06
C ALA A 103 -0.74 15.61 -25.96
N ASP A 104 -0.29 16.25 -24.87
CA ASP A 104 -1.20 16.71 -23.82
C ASP A 104 -2.22 17.71 -24.38
N PHE A 105 -1.86 18.62 -25.28
CA PHE A 105 -2.82 19.59 -25.85
C PHE A 105 -4.10 18.96 -26.44
N VAL A 106 -4.01 17.74 -26.98
CA VAL A 106 -5.18 17.02 -27.53
C VAL A 106 -5.79 16.03 -26.54
N LEU A 107 -5.00 15.50 -25.59
CA LEU A 107 -5.46 14.51 -24.61
C LEU A 107 -5.88 15.11 -23.27
N HIS A 108 -5.56 16.38 -23.03
CA HIS A 108 -5.82 17.07 -21.77
C HIS A 108 -7.32 17.08 -21.46
N ASN A 109 -7.69 16.66 -20.25
CA ASN A 109 -9.07 16.52 -19.80
C ASN A 109 -9.97 15.57 -20.63
N SER A 110 -9.41 14.81 -21.57
CA SER A 110 -10.08 13.69 -22.22
C SER A 110 -10.22 12.50 -21.27
N LEU A 111 -10.99 11.49 -21.69
CA LEU A 111 -11.04 10.20 -20.99
C LEU A 111 -9.70 9.46 -21.00
N PHE A 112 -8.74 9.81 -21.88
CA PHE A 112 -7.40 9.24 -21.88
C PHE A 112 -6.66 9.54 -20.57
N LEU A 113 -6.77 10.78 -20.07
CA LEU A 113 -6.21 11.17 -18.77
C LEU A 113 -6.82 10.35 -17.63
N ILE A 114 -8.14 10.10 -17.69
CA ILE A 114 -8.86 9.29 -16.71
C ILE A 114 -8.35 7.84 -16.74
N ALA A 115 -8.24 7.25 -17.92
CA ALA A 115 -7.75 5.89 -18.09
C ALA A 115 -6.30 5.75 -17.59
N HIS A 116 -5.43 6.70 -17.94
CA HIS A 116 -4.04 6.75 -17.48
C HIS A 116 -3.95 6.73 -15.95
N PHE A 117 -4.60 7.69 -15.28
CA PHE A 117 -4.44 7.82 -13.83
C PHE A 117 -5.05 6.62 -13.09
N HIS A 118 -6.20 6.10 -13.55
CA HIS A 118 -6.79 4.91 -12.93
C HIS A 118 -5.91 3.68 -13.12
N ASN A 119 -5.19 3.59 -14.24
CA ASN A 119 -4.24 2.51 -14.48
C ASN A 119 -3.09 2.53 -13.47
N VAL A 120 -2.47 3.69 -13.23
CA VAL A 120 -1.38 3.79 -12.25
C VAL A 120 -1.86 3.74 -10.79
N ILE A 121 -3.07 4.21 -10.47
CA ILE A 121 -3.59 4.15 -9.09
C ILE A 121 -4.14 2.75 -8.77
N ILE A 122 -5.00 2.17 -9.61
CA ILE A 122 -5.55 0.84 -9.34
C ILE A 122 -4.45 -0.21 -9.50
N GLY A 123 -3.77 -0.22 -10.64
CA GLY A 123 -2.70 -1.16 -10.93
C GLY A 123 -1.48 -0.97 -10.04
N GLY A 124 -1.17 0.27 -9.65
CA GLY A 124 -0.03 0.60 -8.79
C GLY A 124 -0.33 0.50 -7.29
N VAL A 125 -1.27 1.31 -6.83
CA VAL A 125 -1.56 1.49 -5.40
C VAL A 125 -2.50 0.41 -4.90
N VAL A 126 -3.68 0.22 -5.51
CA VAL A 126 -4.69 -0.71 -4.99
C VAL A 126 -4.20 -2.16 -5.02
N PHE A 127 -3.57 -2.61 -6.11
CA PHE A 127 -2.99 -3.95 -6.19
C PHE A 127 -1.84 -4.12 -5.19
N GLY A 128 -1.01 -3.09 -5.00
CA GLY A 128 0.04 -3.08 -3.98
C GLY A 128 -0.53 -3.17 -2.55
N MET A 129 -1.63 -2.47 -2.26
CA MET A 129 -2.33 -2.56 -0.98
C MET A 129 -2.89 -3.97 -0.74
N PHE A 130 -3.53 -4.58 -1.73
CA PHE A 130 -4.04 -5.96 -1.60
C PHE A 130 -2.90 -6.98 -1.47
N ALA A 131 -1.78 -6.79 -2.17
CA ALA A 131 -0.57 -7.57 -1.95
C ALA A 131 -0.08 -7.44 -0.50
N GLY A 132 -0.03 -6.22 0.03
CA GLY A 132 0.38 -5.94 1.41
C GLY A 132 -0.56 -6.54 2.45
N ILE A 133 -1.87 -6.34 2.29
CA ILE A 133 -2.90 -6.91 3.18
C ILE A 133 -2.75 -8.43 3.21
N THR A 134 -2.73 -9.08 2.05
CA THR A 134 -2.62 -10.55 1.98
C THR A 134 -1.28 -11.09 2.49
N TYR A 135 -0.19 -10.34 2.33
CA TYR A 135 1.13 -10.70 2.82
C TYR A 135 1.24 -10.59 4.36
N TRP A 136 0.84 -9.48 4.95
CA TRP A 136 0.97 -9.22 6.39
C TRP A 136 -0.26 -9.63 7.22
N PHE A 137 -1.35 -10.11 6.61
CA PHE A 137 -2.54 -10.58 7.34
C PHE A 137 -2.22 -11.58 8.47
N PRO A 138 -1.39 -12.62 8.24
CA PRO A 138 -1.04 -13.56 9.31
C PRO A 138 -0.29 -12.89 10.45
N LYS A 139 0.53 -11.88 10.15
CA LYS A 139 1.29 -11.16 11.17
C LYS A 139 0.36 -10.31 12.05
N ALA A 140 -0.68 -9.71 11.49
CA ALA A 140 -1.62 -8.88 12.24
C ALA A 140 -2.62 -9.72 13.07
N PHE A 141 -3.14 -10.82 12.51
CA PHE A 141 -4.28 -11.55 13.10
C PHE A 141 -3.97 -13.00 13.53
N GLY A 142 -2.78 -13.53 13.20
CA GLY A 142 -2.36 -14.88 13.58
C GLY A 142 -2.84 -16.01 12.67
N TYR A 143 -3.47 -15.72 11.53
CA TYR A 143 -3.92 -16.73 10.56
C TYR A 143 -3.84 -16.25 9.10
N LYS A 144 -3.73 -17.18 8.16
CA LYS A 144 -3.69 -16.90 6.71
C LYS A 144 -5.08 -16.62 6.14
N LEU A 145 -5.12 -15.87 5.05
CA LEU A 145 -6.32 -15.72 4.24
C LEU A 145 -6.54 -16.93 3.34
N ASP A 146 -7.80 -17.25 3.07
CA ASP A 146 -8.21 -18.32 2.15
C ASP A 146 -7.69 -18.04 0.73
N ALA A 147 -6.92 -18.99 0.21
CA ALA A 147 -6.24 -18.83 -1.07
C ALA A 147 -7.19 -18.91 -2.27
N PHE A 148 -8.32 -19.61 -2.17
CA PHE A 148 -9.26 -19.77 -3.28
C PHE A 148 -9.97 -18.44 -3.57
N TRP A 149 -10.61 -17.86 -2.56
CA TRP A 149 -11.31 -16.59 -2.72
C TRP A 149 -10.36 -15.42 -2.98
N GLY A 150 -9.14 -15.47 -2.42
CA GLY A 150 -8.09 -14.50 -2.74
C GLY A 150 -7.67 -14.52 -4.21
N LYS A 151 -7.55 -15.72 -4.82
CA LYS A 151 -7.27 -15.86 -6.27
C LYS A 151 -8.45 -15.42 -7.12
N CYS A 152 -9.69 -15.74 -6.73
CA CYS A 152 -10.90 -15.25 -7.41
C CYS A 152 -10.94 -13.71 -7.42
N SER A 153 -10.71 -13.09 -6.26
CA SER A 153 -10.65 -11.62 -6.14
C SER A 153 -9.61 -11.04 -7.09
N PHE A 154 -8.38 -11.59 -7.09
CA PHE A 154 -7.33 -11.16 -8.01
C PHE A 154 -7.74 -11.19 -9.48
N TRP A 155 -8.29 -12.31 -9.96
CA TRP A 155 -8.66 -12.44 -11.37
C TRP A 155 -9.82 -11.52 -11.78
N PHE A 156 -10.83 -11.38 -10.93
CA PHE A 156 -11.93 -10.45 -11.17
C PHE A 156 -11.45 -9.00 -11.21
N TRP A 157 -10.53 -8.62 -10.33
CA TRP A 157 -9.91 -7.30 -10.35
C TRP A 157 -9.06 -7.07 -11.59
N LEU A 158 -8.19 -8.01 -11.96
CA LEU A 158 -7.29 -7.86 -13.10
C LEU A 158 -8.06 -7.80 -14.42
N VAL A 159 -8.95 -8.76 -14.67
CA VAL A 159 -9.75 -8.82 -15.90
C VAL A 159 -10.75 -7.68 -15.94
N GLY A 160 -11.43 -7.41 -14.83
CA GLY A 160 -12.39 -6.31 -14.70
C GLY A 160 -11.73 -4.95 -14.93
N PHE A 161 -10.52 -4.73 -14.40
CA PHE A 161 -9.76 -3.50 -14.64
C PHE A 161 -9.49 -3.27 -16.14
N TRP A 162 -8.97 -4.28 -16.85
CA TRP A 162 -8.67 -4.14 -18.27
C TRP A 162 -9.93 -3.95 -19.12
N LEU A 163 -11.00 -4.68 -18.80
CA LEU A 163 -12.27 -4.53 -19.49
C LEU A 163 -12.94 -3.17 -19.21
N ALA A 164 -12.74 -2.62 -18.00
CA ALA A 164 -13.28 -1.32 -17.61
C ALA A 164 -12.54 -0.15 -18.27
N PHE A 165 -11.20 -0.16 -18.23
CA PHE A 165 -10.39 1.02 -18.57
C PHE A 165 -9.74 0.97 -19.95
N ALA A 166 -9.59 -0.19 -20.59
CA ALA A 166 -9.10 -0.24 -21.99
C ALA A 166 -10.04 0.50 -22.97
N PRO A 167 -11.39 0.34 -22.90
CA PRO A 167 -12.32 1.13 -23.72
C PRO A 167 -12.20 2.64 -23.49
N VAL A 168 -11.88 3.05 -22.25
CA VAL A 168 -11.80 4.46 -21.85
C VAL A 168 -10.59 5.14 -22.50
N TYR A 169 -9.48 4.42 -22.74
CA TYR A 169 -8.37 4.94 -23.56
C TYR A 169 -8.82 5.23 -25.00
N VAL A 170 -9.61 4.33 -25.61
CA VAL A 170 -10.13 4.53 -26.97
C VAL A 170 -11.08 5.73 -27.01
N LEU A 171 -12.01 5.83 -26.06
CA LEU A 171 -12.90 6.97 -25.94
C LEU A 171 -12.15 8.30 -25.75
N GLY A 172 -11.01 8.27 -25.04
CA GLY A 172 -10.11 9.41 -24.92
C GLY A 172 -9.57 9.87 -26.28
N PHE A 173 -9.13 8.94 -27.12
CA PHE A 173 -8.68 9.24 -28.49
C PHE A 173 -9.83 9.68 -29.42
N MET A 174 -11.06 9.25 -29.15
CA MET A 174 -12.26 9.70 -29.87
C MET A 174 -12.71 11.11 -29.47
N GLY A 175 -11.99 11.78 -28.56
CA GLY A 175 -12.27 13.16 -28.14
C GLY A 175 -13.29 13.29 -27.01
N VAL A 176 -13.70 12.18 -26.38
CA VAL A 176 -14.64 12.23 -25.26
C VAL A 176 -13.97 12.88 -24.05
N THR A 177 -14.59 13.94 -23.53
CA THR A 177 -14.09 14.70 -22.38
C THR A 177 -14.66 14.21 -21.05
N ARG A 178 -13.92 14.44 -19.97
CA ARG A 178 -14.34 14.08 -18.62
C ARG A 178 -15.58 14.85 -18.14
N ARG A 179 -16.29 14.27 -17.16
CA ARG A 179 -17.38 14.89 -16.38
C ARG A 179 -18.63 15.28 -17.18
N LEU A 180 -18.84 14.66 -18.34
CA LEU A 180 -20.11 14.72 -19.06
C LEU A 180 -21.04 13.64 -18.51
N SER A 181 -22.31 13.99 -18.31
CA SER A 181 -23.35 13.08 -17.82
C SER A 181 -24.27 12.56 -18.93
N HIS A 182 -24.20 13.15 -20.12
CA HIS A 182 -25.03 12.81 -21.26
C HIS A 182 -24.21 12.84 -22.55
N PHE A 183 -24.46 11.89 -23.44
CA PHE A 183 -23.81 11.76 -24.74
C PHE A 183 -24.89 11.54 -25.79
N GLU A 184 -24.90 12.38 -26.83
CA GLU A 184 -25.86 12.28 -27.93
C GLU A 184 -25.42 11.28 -29.02
N ASP A 185 -24.10 11.03 -29.15
CA ASP A 185 -23.54 10.12 -30.15
C ASP A 185 -23.72 8.63 -29.74
N PRO A 186 -24.54 7.85 -30.47
CA PRO A 186 -24.75 6.43 -30.18
C PRO A 186 -23.51 5.57 -30.41
N SER A 187 -22.53 6.02 -31.21
CA SER A 187 -21.31 5.27 -31.50
C SER A 187 -20.45 5.01 -30.26
N LEU A 188 -20.57 5.88 -29.24
CA LEU A 188 -19.83 5.80 -27.99
C LEU A 188 -20.42 4.77 -27.03
N GLN A 189 -21.70 4.41 -27.19
CA GLN A 189 -22.45 3.59 -26.24
C GLN A 189 -21.82 2.20 -26.04
N ILE A 190 -21.30 1.58 -27.11
CA ILE A 190 -20.70 0.25 -27.05
C ILE A 190 -19.49 0.21 -26.11
N TRP A 191 -18.63 1.24 -26.15
CA TRP A 191 -17.44 1.33 -25.30
C TRP A 191 -17.81 1.51 -23.83
N PHE A 192 -18.84 2.31 -23.53
CA PHE A 192 -19.35 2.48 -22.18
C PHE A 192 -20.01 1.20 -21.64
N GLN A 193 -20.72 0.44 -22.48
CA GLN A 193 -21.30 -0.85 -22.08
C GLN A 193 -20.20 -1.86 -21.74
N ILE A 194 -19.15 -1.96 -22.56
CA ILE A 194 -17.99 -2.81 -22.26
C ILE A 194 -17.34 -2.37 -20.94
N ALA A 195 -17.14 -1.06 -20.76
CA ALA A 195 -16.57 -0.52 -19.53
C ALA A 195 -17.44 -0.83 -18.30
N ALA A 196 -18.77 -0.80 -18.44
CA ALA A 196 -19.71 -1.14 -17.38
C ALA A 196 -19.63 -2.63 -16.99
N VAL A 197 -19.47 -3.54 -17.96
CA VAL A 197 -19.22 -4.97 -17.67
C VAL A 197 -17.91 -5.13 -16.89
N GLY A 198 -16.86 -4.41 -17.27
CA GLY A 198 -15.60 -4.39 -16.51
C GLY A 198 -15.78 -3.91 -15.07
N ALA A 199 -16.55 -2.83 -14.87
CA ALA A 199 -16.87 -2.32 -13.54
C ALA A 199 -17.67 -3.33 -12.69
N PHE A 200 -18.59 -4.07 -13.32
CA PHE A 200 -19.32 -5.15 -12.65
C PHE A 200 -18.39 -6.30 -12.24
N LEU A 201 -17.42 -6.67 -13.06
CA LEU A 201 -16.40 -7.67 -12.68
C LEU A 201 -15.55 -7.18 -11.50
N ILE A 202 -15.19 -5.89 -11.44
CA ILE A 202 -14.50 -5.30 -10.29
C ILE A 202 -15.38 -5.41 -9.03
N LEU A 203 -16.68 -5.16 -9.12
CA LEU A 203 -17.62 -5.35 -8.00
C LEU A 203 -17.59 -6.81 -7.51
N CYS A 204 -17.62 -7.79 -8.41
CA CYS A 204 -17.44 -9.20 -8.03
C CYS A 204 -16.08 -9.45 -7.33
N GLY A 205 -15.01 -8.79 -7.77
CA GLY A 205 -13.69 -8.84 -7.13
C GLY A 205 -13.68 -8.29 -5.69
N ILE A 206 -14.40 -7.18 -5.45
CA ILE A 206 -14.61 -6.60 -4.11
C ILE A 206 -15.41 -7.55 -3.23
N ILE A 207 -16.49 -8.12 -3.75
CA ILE A 207 -17.31 -9.10 -3.03
C ILE A 207 -16.46 -10.33 -2.65
N CYS A 208 -15.65 -10.84 -3.58
CA CYS A 208 -14.73 -11.95 -3.30
C CYS A 208 -13.71 -11.61 -2.20
N MET A 209 -13.24 -10.37 -2.12
CA MET A 209 -12.37 -9.93 -1.03
C MET A 209 -13.10 -9.96 0.32
N GLY A 210 -14.34 -9.47 0.36
CA GLY A 210 -15.21 -9.57 1.55
C GLY A 210 -15.44 -11.03 1.97
N ILE A 211 -15.76 -11.91 1.02
CA ILE A 211 -15.94 -13.35 1.28
C ILE A 211 -14.64 -13.97 1.80
N THR A 212 -13.48 -13.60 1.24
CA THR A 212 -12.17 -14.06 1.72
C THR A 212 -12.01 -13.73 3.21
N LEU A 213 -12.33 -12.51 3.64
CA LEU A 213 -12.20 -12.11 5.05
C LEU A 213 -13.14 -12.92 5.96
N VAL A 214 -14.40 -13.08 5.56
CA VAL A 214 -15.42 -13.82 6.34
C VAL A 214 -15.06 -15.30 6.45
N VAL A 215 -14.75 -15.97 5.33
CA VAL A 215 -14.41 -17.40 5.31
C VAL A 215 -13.11 -17.66 6.08
N SER A 216 -12.12 -16.78 5.94
CA SER A 216 -10.85 -16.91 6.68
C SER A 216 -11.06 -16.75 8.18
N PHE A 217 -11.93 -15.84 8.61
CA PHE A 217 -12.29 -15.69 10.02
C PHE A 217 -13.02 -16.93 10.56
N MET A 218 -13.96 -17.50 9.80
CA MET A 218 -14.65 -18.75 10.17
C MET A 218 -13.70 -19.96 10.24
N ARG A 219 -12.67 -19.99 9.38
CA ARG A 219 -11.68 -21.07 9.28
C ARG A 219 -10.36 -20.77 9.99
N ARG A 220 -10.34 -19.78 10.89
CA ARG A 220 -9.11 -19.25 11.51
C ARG A 220 -8.26 -20.32 12.20
N GLU A 221 -8.88 -21.31 12.83
CA GLU A 221 -8.14 -22.37 13.53
C GLU A 221 -7.37 -23.27 12.55
N SER A 222 -7.94 -23.58 11.37
CA SER A 222 -7.26 -24.36 10.33
C SER A 222 -6.19 -23.58 9.56
N LEU A 223 -6.28 -22.24 9.55
CA LEU A 223 -5.39 -21.34 8.80
C LEU A 223 -4.35 -20.67 9.70
N ARG A 224 -4.25 -21.08 10.96
CA ARG A 224 -3.46 -20.44 11.99
C ARG A 224 -1.96 -20.54 11.68
N ASP A 225 -1.25 -19.45 11.96
CA ASP A 225 0.21 -19.40 11.90
C ASP A 225 0.77 -19.72 13.30
N HIS A 226 1.48 -20.84 13.40
CA HIS A 226 2.06 -21.32 14.66
C HIS A 226 3.54 -20.99 14.82
N THR A 227 4.23 -20.65 13.73
CA THR A 227 5.68 -20.40 13.74
C THR A 227 6.00 -18.91 13.85
N GLY A 228 5.13 -18.05 13.31
CA GLY A 228 5.40 -16.63 13.13
C GLY A 228 6.02 -16.29 11.77
N ASP A 229 6.39 -17.31 10.99
CA ASP A 229 6.96 -17.20 9.65
C ASP A 229 6.18 -18.09 8.65
N PRO A 230 4.98 -17.66 8.22
CA PRO A 230 4.10 -18.43 7.36
C PRO A 230 4.58 -18.53 5.91
N TRP A 231 5.53 -17.67 5.52
CA TRP A 231 5.96 -17.47 4.14
C TRP A 231 7.44 -17.77 3.91
N ASP A 232 8.20 -18.19 4.92
CA ASP A 232 9.66 -18.20 4.86
C ASP A 232 10.20 -16.81 4.45
N GLY A 233 9.81 -15.81 5.25
CA GLY A 233 10.17 -14.40 5.11
C GLY A 233 11.67 -14.16 5.29
N ARG A 234 12.12 -12.97 4.88
CA ARG A 234 13.56 -12.61 4.88
C ARG A 234 13.93 -11.51 5.88
N THR A 235 12.92 -10.80 6.37
CA THR A 235 13.03 -9.59 7.20
C THR A 235 12.52 -9.85 8.63
N LEU A 236 12.87 -8.96 9.57
CA LEU A 236 12.73 -9.19 11.01
C LEU A 236 11.29 -9.37 11.49
N GLU A 237 10.29 -8.85 10.80
CA GLU A 237 8.89 -9.02 11.21
C GLU A 237 8.50 -10.50 11.30
N TRP A 238 9.11 -11.36 10.48
CA TRP A 238 8.86 -12.82 10.47
C TRP A 238 9.62 -13.58 11.56
N SER A 239 10.50 -12.90 12.30
CA SER A 239 11.17 -13.48 13.48
C SER A 239 10.33 -13.35 14.76
N THR A 240 9.22 -12.62 14.72
CA THR A 240 8.27 -12.44 15.84
C THR A 240 7.11 -13.44 15.77
N SER A 241 6.33 -13.58 16.86
CA SER A 241 5.09 -14.36 16.83
C SER A 241 4.03 -13.74 15.92
N SER A 242 2.98 -14.49 15.63
CA SER A 242 1.82 -14.04 14.87
C SER A 242 0.56 -14.24 15.73
N PRO A 243 -0.03 -13.17 16.31
CA PRO A 243 0.43 -11.77 16.30
C PRO A 243 1.65 -11.51 17.21
N PRO A 244 2.41 -10.41 16.98
CA PRO A 244 3.52 -10.01 17.84
C PRO A 244 3.07 -9.64 19.26
N PRO A 245 3.93 -9.79 20.28
CA PRO A 245 3.67 -9.24 21.60
C PRO A 245 3.72 -7.70 21.56
N ALA A 246 3.16 -7.04 22.58
CA ALA A 246 3.06 -5.57 22.64
C ALA A 246 4.40 -4.84 22.47
N TYR A 247 5.52 -5.46 22.90
CA TYR A 247 6.87 -4.91 22.82
C TYR A 247 7.63 -5.30 21.54
N ASN A 248 7.03 -6.07 20.63
CA ASN A 248 7.63 -6.68 19.44
C ASN A 248 8.79 -7.65 19.71
N PHE A 249 9.90 -7.16 20.25
CA PHE A 249 11.12 -7.91 20.53
C PHE A 249 11.53 -7.76 22.00
N ALA A 250 11.74 -8.87 22.70
CA ALA A 250 12.20 -8.84 24.10
C ALA A 250 13.67 -8.40 24.22
N PHE A 251 14.49 -8.70 23.21
CA PHE A 251 15.87 -8.24 23.08
C PHE A 251 16.04 -7.55 21.75
N THR A 252 16.82 -6.47 21.71
CA THR A 252 17.10 -5.78 20.45
C THR A 252 17.93 -6.70 19.54
N PRO A 253 17.44 -7.03 18.33
CA PRO A 253 18.15 -7.93 17.43
C PRO A 253 19.44 -7.28 16.93
N GLN A 254 20.53 -8.05 16.90
CA GLN A 254 21.78 -7.61 16.28
C GLN A 254 21.75 -7.96 14.79
N ILE A 255 21.93 -6.95 13.94
CA ILE A 255 21.80 -7.06 12.48
C ILE A 255 23.19 -7.05 11.86
N HIS A 256 23.48 -8.06 11.01
CA HIS A 256 24.74 -8.17 10.28
C HIS A 256 24.59 -8.06 8.76
N ASP A 257 23.35 -8.15 8.24
CA ASP A 257 23.04 -8.10 6.81
C ASP A 257 21.66 -7.47 6.59
N ASN A 258 21.40 -7.00 5.37
CA ASN A 258 20.15 -6.35 4.97
C ASN A 258 18.94 -7.30 5.11
N ASP A 259 19.11 -8.58 4.74
CA ASP A 259 18.10 -9.63 4.93
C ASP A 259 18.29 -10.30 6.31
N ALA A 260 18.11 -9.53 7.38
CA ALA A 260 18.49 -9.92 8.74
C ALA A 260 17.93 -11.29 9.18
N TRP A 261 16.65 -11.58 8.91
CA TRP A 261 16.05 -12.86 9.33
C TRP A 261 16.54 -14.03 8.48
N ALA A 262 16.81 -13.82 7.19
CA ALA A 262 17.38 -14.87 6.35
C ALA A 262 18.83 -15.21 6.75
N ASP A 263 19.64 -14.21 7.10
CA ASP A 263 21.00 -14.41 7.65
C ASP A 263 20.96 -15.13 9.00
N MET A 264 20.06 -14.70 9.91
CA MET A 264 19.83 -15.38 11.19
C MET A 264 19.46 -16.86 11.01
N LYS A 265 18.55 -17.18 10.08
CA LYS A 265 18.19 -18.57 9.75
C LYS A 265 19.39 -19.36 9.20
N ALA A 266 20.18 -18.77 8.32
CA ALA A 266 21.38 -19.42 7.78
C ALA A 266 22.42 -19.73 8.87
N ARG A 267 22.53 -18.87 9.89
CA ARG A 267 23.43 -19.05 11.04
C ARG A 267 22.85 -19.90 12.17
N GLN A 268 21.67 -20.50 11.97
CA GLN A 268 20.97 -21.29 12.99
C GLN A 268 20.77 -20.51 14.30
N TYR A 269 20.34 -19.24 14.17
CA TYR A 269 20.10 -18.36 15.30
C TYR A 269 19.17 -19.02 16.33
N GLN A 270 19.67 -19.13 17.57
CA GLN A 270 18.86 -19.53 18.70
C GLN A 270 18.41 -18.30 19.46
N ARG A 271 17.12 -18.29 19.75
CA ARG A 271 16.50 -17.23 20.52
C ARG A 271 17.01 -17.28 21.98
N PRO A 272 17.31 -16.13 22.62
CA PRO A 272 17.56 -16.10 24.05
C PRO A 272 16.31 -16.48 24.86
N ASP A 273 16.47 -17.47 25.73
CA ASP A 273 15.40 -17.98 26.62
C ASP A 273 15.52 -17.45 28.06
N LYS A 274 16.58 -16.71 28.37
CA LYS A 274 16.90 -16.21 29.72
C LYS A 274 17.37 -14.76 29.66
N GLY A 275 17.33 -14.08 30.81
CA GLY A 275 17.84 -12.72 30.96
C GLY A 275 16.83 -11.63 30.54
N PHE A 276 15.53 -11.93 30.55
CA PHE A 276 14.50 -10.95 30.24
C PHE A 276 14.51 -9.82 31.26
N MET A 277 14.44 -8.59 30.77
CA MET A 277 14.42 -7.37 31.57
C MET A 277 13.04 -6.72 31.49
N PRO A 278 12.63 -5.90 32.48
CA PRO A 278 11.43 -5.10 32.37
C PRO A 278 11.50 -4.17 31.14
N ILE A 279 10.43 -4.14 30.34
CA ILE A 279 10.38 -3.37 29.09
C ILE A 279 9.53 -2.12 29.29
N HIS A 280 10.11 -0.95 28.99
CA HIS A 280 9.40 0.33 29.02
C HIS A 280 8.42 0.45 27.84
N MET A 281 7.17 0.81 28.12
CA MET A 281 6.11 0.93 27.12
C MET A 281 5.26 2.19 27.34
N PRO A 282 4.78 2.84 26.26
CA PRO A 282 3.84 3.95 26.37
C PRO A 282 2.44 3.46 26.76
N LYS A 283 1.73 4.22 27.60
CA LYS A 283 0.33 3.99 27.94
C LYS A 283 -0.59 4.52 26.85
N ASN A 284 -1.76 3.87 26.73
CA ASN A 284 -2.85 4.39 25.90
C ASN A 284 -3.33 5.74 26.43
N THR A 285 -3.76 6.62 25.52
CA THR A 285 -4.28 7.94 25.87
C THR A 285 -5.60 8.22 25.15
N TRP A 286 -6.54 8.82 25.87
CA TRP A 286 -7.83 9.28 25.33
C TRP A 286 -7.69 10.60 24.55
N ALA A 287 -6.61 11.35 24.78
CA ALA A 287 -6.46 12.72 24.28
C ALA A 287 -6.53 12.81 22.75
N GLY A 288 -5.94 11.84 22.04
CA GLY A 288 -5.99 11.80 20.57
C GLY A 288 -7.43 11.74 20.03
N PHE A 289 -8.30 10.94 20.67
CA PHE A 289 -9.70 10.83 20.27
C PHE A 289 -10.45 12.14 20.51
N VAL A 290 -10.28 12.75 21.68
CA VAL A 290 -10.98 14.00 22.03
C VAL A 290 -10.49 15.18 21.19
N ILE A 291 -9.17 15.32 20.97
CA ILE A 291 -8.62 16.37 20.09
C ILE A 291 -9.17 16.22 18.67
N SER A 292 -9.23 14.99 18.15
CA SER A 292 -9.79 14.72 16.83
C SER A 292 -11.29 15.03 16.75
N ALA A 293 -12.07 14.69 17.78
CA ALA A 293 -13.49 15.01 17.85
C ALA A 293 -13.74 16.53 17.91
N LEU A 294 -12.95 17.26 18.70
CA LEU A 294 -13.00 18.72 18.78
C LEU A 294 -12.58 19.37 17.46
N ALA A 295 -11.56 18.83 16.78
CA ALA A 295 -11.13 19.30 15.46
C ALA A 295 -12.23 19.08 14.40
N GLY A 296 -12.89 17.92 14.45
CA GLY A 296 -14.05 17.61 13.60
C GLY A 296 -15.22 18.54 13.87
N GLY A 297 -15.54 18.79 15.15
CA GLY A 297 -16.58 19.74 15.55
C GLY A 297 -16.25 21.18 15.12
N PHE A 298 -15.00 21.62 15.28
CA PHE A 298 -14.52 22.90 14.78
C PHE A 298 -14.68 22.99 13.27
N GLY A 299 -14.20 21.99 12.52
CA GLY A 299 -14.33 21.94 11.06
C GLY A 299 -15.79 22.00 10.61
N PHE A 300 -16.68 21.25 11.27
CA PHE A 300 -18.12 21.33 11.03
C PHE A 300 -18.66 22.73 11.27
N CYS A 301 -18.33 23.36 12.40
CA CYS A 301 -18.79 24.71 12.70
C CYS A 301 -18.31 25.74 11.66
N MET A 302 -17.07 25.60 11.17
CA MET A 302 -16.51 26.48 10.13
C MET A 302 -17.22 26.29 8.78
N ILE A 303 -17.60 25.06 8.43
CA ILE A 303 -18.37 24.75 7.22
C ILE A 303 -19.77 25.38 7.29
N TRP A 304 -20.43 25.27 8.44
CA TRP A 304 -21.81 25.74 8.65
C TRP A 304 -21.89 27.18 9.17
N GLN A 305 -20.79 27.94 9.12
CA GLN A 305 -20.73 29.35 9.54
C GLN A 305 -21.17 29.59 11.00
N MET A 306 -21.03 28.59 11.87
CA MET A 306 -21.39 28.65 13.28
C MET A 306 -20.24 29.28 14.08
N TRP A 307 -19.94 30.57 13.84
CA TRP A 307 -18.71 31.23 14.27
C TRP A 307 -18.43 31.17 15.78
N LEU A 308 -19.45 31.40 16.62
CA LEU A 308 -19.29 31.35 18.07
C LEU A 308 -18.96 29.93 18.54
N LEU A 309 -19.68 28.93 18.03
CA LEU A 309 -19.44 27.52 18.35
C LEU A 309 -18.10 27.03 17.80
N GLY A 310 -17.69 27.52 16.62
CA GLY A 310 -16.36 27.31 16.07
C GLY A 310 -15.26 27.89 16.96
N GLY A 311 -15.43 29.13 17.43
CA GLY A 311 -14.50 29.77 18.36
C GLY A 311 -14.37 28.98 19.68
N VAL A 312 -15.49 28.52 20.24
CA VAL A 312 -15.51 27.66 21.44
C VAL A 312 -14.83 26.32 21.18
N ALA A 313 -15.15 25.64 20.07
CA ALA A 313 -14.55 24.34 19.72
C ALA A 313 -13.03 24.46 19.53
N PHE A 314 -12.56 25.53 18.88
CA PHE A 314 -11.13 25.81 18.72
C PHE A 314 -10.44 26.09 20.05
N ALA A 315 -11.04 26.91 20.91
CA ALA A 315 -10.51 27.18 22.24
C ALA A 315 -10.41 25.90 23.08
N LEU A 316 -11.44 25.05 23.04
CA LEU A 316 -11.45 23.74 23.71
C LEU A 316 -10.40 22.78 23.13
N LEU A 317 -10.18 22.78 21.82
CA LEU A 317 -9.14 22.00 21.16
C LEU A 317 -7.75 22.38 21.68
N VAL A 318 -7.43 23.68 21.66
CA VAL A 318 -6.13 24.20 22.13
C VAL A 318 -5.97 23.93 23.62
N LEU A 319 -7.00 24.18 24.43
CA LEU A 319 -6.98 23.95 25.86
C LEU A 319 -6.76 22.46 26.19
N THR A 320 -7.43 21.55 25.50
CA THR A 320 -7.27 20.10 25.71
C THR A 320 -5.85 19.66 25.35
N ALA A 321 -5.28 20.18 24.27
CA ALA A 321 -3.90 19.91 23.89
C ALA A 321 -2.93 20.41 24.98
N ILE A 322 -3.11 21.64 25.47
CA ILE A 322 -2.31 22.20 26.57
C ILE A 322 -2.43 21.34 27.82
N ILE A 323 -3.64 21.02 28.28
CA ILE A 323 -3.86 20.18 29.47
C ILE A 323 -3.17 18.82 29.32
N HIS A 324 -3.21 18.22 28.14
CA HIS A 324 -2.54 16.94 27.89
C HIS A 324 -1.01 17.03 28.00
N THR A 325 -0.40 18.17 27.67
CA THR A 325 1.05 18.37 27.85
C THR A 325 1.49 18.22 29.31
N PHE A 326 0.61 18.53 30.28
CA PHE A 326 0.86 18.37 31.72
C PHE A 326 0.61 16.95 32.26
N ASN A 327 0.21 15.99 31.42
CA ASN A 327 0.12 14.61 31.86
C ASN A 327 1.51 13.96 31.87
N TYR A 328 2.13 13.81 33.04
CA TYR A 328 3.45 13.20 33.19
C TYR A 328 3.43 11.66 33.33
N LYS A 329 2.27 11.03 33.60
CA LYS A 329 2.16 9.57 33.78
C LYS A 329 1.87 8.86 32.45
N ARG A 330 2.82 8.90 31.51
CA ARG A 330 2.63 8.43 30.12
C ARG A 330 3.12 7.03 29.86
N ASP A 331 3.83 6.43 30.79
CA ASP A 331 4.56 5.19 30.60
C ASP A 331 4.28 4.17 31.71
N TYR A 332 4.62 2.93 31.40
CA TYR A 332 4.66 1.81 32.33
C TYR A 332 5.78 0.87 31.93
N TYR A 333 6.11 -0.04 32.84
CA TYR A 333 7.00 -1.15 32.55
C TYR A 333 6.20 -2.44 32.51
N ILE A 334 6.43 -3.26 31.49
CA ILE A 334 6.02 -4.66 31.49
C ILE A 334 7.03 -5.40 32.37
N PRO A 335 6.61 -6.05 33.48
CA PRO A 335 7.50 -6.80 34.35
C PRO A 335 8.24 -7.92 33.62
N ALA A 336 9.46 -8.23 34.06
CA ALA A 336 10.26 -9.31 33.46
C ALA A 336 9.52 -10.66 33.51
N ASP A 337 8.76 -10.94 34.57
CA ASP A 337 7.99 -12.18 34.73
C ASP A 337 6.91 -12.34 33.66
N ASP A 338 6.25 -11.25 33.27
CA ASP A 338 5.26 -11.25 32.19
C ASP A 338 5.92 -11.52 30.84
N VAL A 339 7.10 -10.93 30.59
CA VAL A 339 7.89 -11.20 29.39
C VAL A 339 8.31 -12.67 29.36
N VAL A 340 8.83 -13.22 30.45
CA VAL A 340 9.19 -14.64 30.57
C VAL A 340 8.00 -15.54 30.23
N ARG A 341 6.81 -15.24 30.77
CA ARG A 341 5.59 -16.02 30.51
C ARG A 341 5.23 -16.00 29.03
N ILE A 342 5.12 -14.82 28.42
CA ILE A 342 4.74 -14.66 27.02
C ILE A 342 5.72 -15.39 26.10
N GLU A 343 7.02 -15.27 26.36
CA GLU A 343 8.03 -15.89 25.51
C GLU A 343 8.13 -17.40 25.71
N SER A 344 7.91 -17.89 26.93
CA SER A 344 7.81 -19.32 27.21
C SER A 344 6.60 -19.95 26.50
N ASP A 345 5.45 -19.27 26.50
CA ASP A 345 4.25 -19.75 25.82
C ASP A 345 4.46 -19.82 24.31
N ARG A 346 5.15 -18.85 23.72
CA ARG A 346 5.57 -18.90 22.31
C ARG A 346 6.49 -20.11 22.05
N THR A 347 7.50 -20.34 22.88
CA THR A 347 8.41 -21.48 22.72
C THR A 347 7.67 -22.81 22.80
N ARG A 348 6.69 -22.95 23.71
CA ARG A 348 5.82 -24.13 23.80
C ARG A 348 4.98 -24.31 22.55
N LEU A 349 4.37 -23.25 22.02
CA LEU A 349 3.57 -23.31 20.80
C LEU A 349 4.40 -23.73 19.59
N MET A 350 5.63 -23.24 19.47
CA MET A 350 6.55 -23.66 18.42
C MET A 350 6.95 -25.13 18.57
N ALA A 351 7.29 -25.57 19.80
CA ALA A 351 7.71 -26.94 20.06
C ALA A 351 6.58 -27.98 19.87
N ALA A 352 5.32 -27.60 20.07
CA ALA A 352 4.18 -28.49 19.87
C ALA A 352 3.84 -28.75 18.39
N HIS A 353 4.49 -28.05 17.45
CA HIS A 353 4.21 -28.11 16.00
C HIS A 353 5.45 -28.47 15.15
N VAL A 354 6.56 -28.80 15.80
CA VAL A 354 7.71 -29.51 15.20
C VAL A 354 7.53 -31.00 15.47
#